data_AF-V4NSV3-F1
#
_entry.id   AF-V4NSV3-F1
#
_cell.length_a   1.000
_cell.length_b   1.000
_cell.length_c   1.000
_cell.angle_alpha   90.00
_cell.angle_beta   90.00
_cell.angle_gamma   90.00
#
_symmetry.space_group_name_H-M   'P 1'
#
loop_
_entity.id
_entity.type
_entity.pdbx_description
1 polymer ?
#
loop_
_entity_poly.entity_id
_entity_poly.type
_entity_poly.pdbx_seq_one_letter_code
_entity_poly.pdbx_strand_id
1 'polypeptide(L)'
;MQRHRAVTISDNVFPAMTLSIHTGVLRCRDILDIDLPSGKSTEALVDRFDVTGLYLIMNGKRLVCRPWRGGDGPVTRLPGTSSNWTVDRVDAHEPEVA
;
A
#
# COMPACT_ATOMS: atom_id res chain seq x y z
N MET A 1 18.50 -6.91 13.24
CA MET A 1 17.72 -8.15 13.27
C MET A 1 16.39 -7.89 12.57
N GLN A 2 16.27 -8.20 11.28
CA GLN A 2 15.05 -7.99 10.51
C GLN A 2 14.26 -9.31 10.57
N ARG A 3 13.15 -9.31 11.33
CA ARG A 3 12.27 -10.47 11.41
C ARG A 3 11.38 -10.43 10.18
N HIS A 4 11.77 -11.14 9.12
CA HIS A 4 10.87 -11.51 8.05
C HIS A 4 9.77 -12.39 8.65
N ARG A 5 8.66 -11.79 9.09
CA ARG A 5 7.44 -12.54 9.28
C ARG A 5 6.89 -12.79 7.88
N ALA A 6 6.96 -14.02 7.41
CA ALA A 6 6.06 -14.49 6.37
C ALA A 6 4.65 -14.45 6.97
N VAL A 7 4.04 -13.28 6.86
CA VAL A 7 2.70 -12.98 7.33
C VAL A 7 1.75 -13.60 6.31
N THR A 8 1.40 -14.87 6.51
CA THR A 8 0.31 -15.53 5.79
C THR A 8 -0.99 -14.90 6.26
N ILE A 9 -1.37 -13.72 5.73
CA ILE A 9 -2.71 -13.20 5.97
C ILE A 9 -3.51 -13.24 4.68
N SER A 10 -4.55 -14.07 4.71
CA SER A 10 -5.70 -13.98 3.84
C SER A 10 -6.52 -12.71 4.15
N ASP A 11 -5.88 -11.55 4.22
CA ASP A 11 -6.60 -10.30 4.42
C ASP A 11 -7.21 -9.94 3.07
N ASN A 12 -8.52 -10.20 2.98
CA ASN A 12 -9.31 -9.88 1.81
C ASN A 12 -9.34 -8.35 1.68
N VAL A 13 -8.41 -7.81 0.89
CA VAL A 13 -8.49 -6.43 0.41
C VAL A 13 -9.43 -6.38 -0.79
N PHE A 14 -10.32 -5.40 -0.79
CA PHE A 14 -11.38 -5.23 -1.78
C PHE A 14 -11.52 -3.75 -2.19
N PRO A 15 -12.10 -3.47 -3.37
CA PRO A 15 -12.37 -2.10 -3.81
C PRO A 15 -13.20 -1.30 -2.78
N ALA A 16 -12.95 0.01 -2.71
CA ALA A 16 -13.47 0.96 -1.73
C ALA A 16 -12.95 0.79 -0.28
N MET A 17 -12.06 -0.17 -0.02
CA MET A 17 -11.35 -0.25 1.26
C MET A 17 -10.38 0.93 1.43
N THR A 18 -10.31 1.50 2.63
CA THR A 18 -9.28 2.49 2.99
C THR A 18 -8.12 1.80 3.72
N LEU A 19 -6.90 2.10 3.29
CA LEU A 19 -5.64 1.62 3.87
C LEU A 19 -4.93 2.80 4.52
N SER A 20 -4.34 2.58 5.69
CA SER A 20 -3.52 3.59 6.36
C SER A 20 -2.06 3.19 6.25
N ILE A 21 -1.21 4.10 5.79
CA ILE A 21 0.23 3.86 5.61
C ILE A 21 0.99 4.80 6.52
N HIS A 22 1.83 4.21 7.38
CA HIS A 22 2.63 4.92 8.38
C HIS A 22 4.09 5.03 7.92
N THR A 23 4.33 5.79 6.86
CA THR A 23 5.67 6.00 6.33
C THR A 23 5.86 7.45 5.90
N GLY A 24 7.09 7.93 6.00
CA GLY A 24 7.45 9.26 5.51
C GLY A 24 7.45 9.30 3.98
N VAL A 25 8.63 9.21 3.39
CA VAL A 25 8.79 9.30 1.93
C VAL A 25 8.46 7.95 1.29
N LEU A 26 7.46 7.92 0.40
CA LEU A 26 7.15 6.77 -0.45
C LEU A 26 8.12 6.71 -1.63
N ARG A 27 8.82 5.58 -1.82
CA ARG A 27 9.64 5.32 -3.02
C ARG A 27 9.23 4.00 -3.66
N CYS A 28 9.41 3.92 -4.98
CA CYS A 28 9.25 2.64 -5.68
C CYS A 28 10.21 1.60 -5.08
N ARG A 29 9.71 0.38 -4.91
CA ARG A 29 10.35 -0.77 -4.27
C ARG A 29 10.51 -0.70 -2.75
N ASP A 30 9.96 0.32 -2.09
CA ASP A 30 9.88 0.32 -0.62
C ASP A 30 8.88 -0.73 -0.13
N ILE A 31 9.17 -1.36 1.01
CA ILE A 31 8.21 -2.20 1.74
C ILE A 31 7.58 -1.33 2.82
N LEU A 32 6.25 -1.31 2.85
CA LEU A 32 5.45 -0.49 3.74
C LEU A 32 4.67 -1.37 4.71
N ASP A 33 4.62 -0.94 5.97
CA ASP A 33 3.62 -1.40 6.92
C ASP A 33 2.29 -0.67 6.65
N ILE A 34 1.25 -1.45 6.36
CA ILE A 34 -0.10 -0.98 6.05
C ILE A 34 -1.05 -1.45 7.13
N ASP A 35 -1.74 -0.50 7.75
CA ASP A 35 -2.85 -0.78 8.65
C ASP A 35 -4.16 -0.92 7.86
N LEU A 36 -4.84 -2.02 8.09
CA LEU A 36 -6.13 -2.36 7.50
C LEU A 36 -7.27 -1.91 8.41
N PRO A 37 -8.49 -1.68 7.88
CA PRO A 37 -9.66 -1.33 8.70
C PRO A 37 -10.03 -2.38 9.76
N SER A 38 -9.56 -3.62 9.60
CA SER A 38 -9.73 -4.70 10.58
C SER A 38 -8.89 -4.51 11.85
N GLY A 39 -8.01 -3.50 11.90
CA GLY A 39 -7.07 -3.28 13.00
C GLY A 39 -5.82 -4.17 12.93
N LYS A 40 -5.62 -4.88 11.81
CA LYS A 40 -4.38 -5.63 11.54
C LYS A 40 -3.42 -4.80 10.70
N SER A 41 -2.13 -5.06 10.87
CA SER A 41 -1.09 -4.55 9.98
C SER A 41 -0.55 -5.65 9.06
N THR A 42 -0.17 -5.26 7.85
CA THR A 42 0.45 -6.15 6.85
C THR A 42 1.51 -5.40 6.04
N GLU A 43 2.48 -6.12 5.50
CA GLU A 43 3.48 -5.54 4.61
C GLU A 43 2.96 -5.49 3.17
N ALA A 44 3.29 -4.42 2.44
CA ALA A 44 3.08 -4.32 1.00
C ALA A 44 4.28 -3.63 0.31
N LEU A 45 4.61 -4.09 -0.88
CA LEU A 45 5.66 -3.50 -1.71
C LEU A 45 5.09 -2.36 -2.56
N VAL A 46 5.76 -1.21 -2.59
CA VAL A 46 5.47 -0.15 -3.55
C VAL A 46 5.95 -0.58 -4.92
N ASP A 47 5.03 -0.93 -5.78
CA ASP A 47 5.32 -1.26 -7.16
C ASP A 47 5.54 0.00 -8.00
N ARG A 48 4.66 0.99 -7.83
CA ARG A 48 4.73 2.29 -8.49
C ARG A 48 4.08 3.36 -7.63
N PHE A 49 4.64 4.56 -7.64
CA PHE A 49 4.04 5.72 -6.99
C PHE A 49 4.26 6.98 -7.83
N ASP A 50 3.18 7.63 -8.26
CA ASP A 50 3.23 8.89 -9.00
C ASP A 50 1.93 9.71 -8.86
N VAL A 51 1.79 10.76 -9.66
CA VAL A 51 0.63 11.66 -9.68
C VAL A 51 -0.70 10.96 -9.97
N THR A 52 -0.67 9.78 -10.59
CA THR A 52 -1.86 8.98 -10.91
C THR A 52 -2.32 8.12 -9.75
N GLY A 53 -1.46 7.87 -8.76
CA GLY A 53 -1.80 7.11 -7.56
C GLY A 53 -0.65 6.28 -7.01
N LEU A 54 -1.02 5.41 -6.07
CA LEU A 54 -0.13 4.46 -5.40
C LEU A 54 -0.51 3.03 -5.82
N TYR A 55 0.47 2.28 -6.28
CA TYR A 55 0.33 0.90 -6.71
C TYR A 55 1.13 0.02 -5.75
N LEU A 56 0.44 -0.92 -5.11
CA LEU A 56 1.02 -1.79 -4.09
C LEU A 56 0.93 -3.25 -4.52
N ILE A 57 1.98 -4.02 -4.29
CA ILE A 57 1.94 -5.48 -4.37
C ILE A 57 1.79 -6.02 -2.96
N MET A 58 0.72 -6.79 -2.74
CA MET A 58 0.42 -7.40 -1.45
C MET A 58 -0.20 -8.77 -1.69
N ASN A 59 0.36 -9.82 -1.10
CA ASN A 59 -0.13 -11.20 -1.22
C ASN A 59 -0.36 -11.65 -2.69
N GLY A 60 0.55 -11.29 -3.60
CA GLY A 60 0.43 -11.64 -5.03
C GLY A 60 -0.71 -10.93 -5.77
N LYS A 61 -1.22 -9.82 -5.22
CA LYS A 61 -2.19 -8.96 -5.88
C LYS A 61 -1.63 -7.55 -6.02
N ARG A 62 -1.99 -6.86 -7.10
CA ARG A 62 -1.69 -5.44 -7.29
C ARG A 62 -2.91 -4.63 -6.86
N LEU A 63 -2.72 -3.74 -5.90
CA LEU A 63 -3.73 -2.78 -5.46
C LEU A 63 -3.49 -1.47 -6.19
N VAL A 64 -4.54 -0.93 -6.81
CA VAL A 64 -4.51 0.41 -7.40
C VAL A 64 -5.22 1.34 -6.44
N CYS A 65 -4.47 2.25 -5.84
CA CYS A 65 -4.95 3.11 -4.77
C CYS A 65 -4.88 4.58 -5.16
N ARG A 66 -5.90 5.33 -4.78
CA ARG A 66 -5.92 6.80 -4.87
C ARG A 66 -5.87 7.42 -3.47
N PRO A 67 -5.34 8.65 -3.32
CA PRO A 67 -5.43 9.34 -2.04
C PRO A 67 -6.89 9.50 -1.61
N TRP A 68 -7.17 9.31 -0.32
CA TRP A 68 -8.51 9.51 0.21
C TRP A 68 -8.96 10.95 0.00
N ARG A 69 -10.26 11.14 -0.29
CA ARG A 69 -10.84 12.40 -0.80
C ARG A 69 -10.40 13.61 0.06
N GLY A 70 -9.66 14.55 -0.54
CA GLY A 70 -9.55 15.93 -0.02
C GLY A 70 -8.22 16.39 0.58
N GLY A 71 -7.05 15.83 0.23
CA GLY A 71 -5.79 16.52 0.59
C GLY A 71 -4.50 15.70 0.57
N ASP A 72 -4.57 14.40 0.34
CA ASP A 72 -3.40 13.53 0.50
C ASP A 72 -2.51 13.37 -0.77
N GLY A 73 -2.87 14.01 -1.88
CA GLY A 73 -2.04 14.08 -3.08
C GLY A 73 -1.44 15.48 -3.27
N PRO A 74 -0.16 15.67 -3.62
CA PRO A 74 1.02 14.81 -3.52
C PRO A 74 1.81 15.28 -2.29
N VAL A 75 1.54 14.74 -1.09
CA VAL A 75 2.26 15.23 0.07
C VAL A 75 3.71 14.78 -0.03
N THR A 76 4.60 15.75 -0.20
CA THR A 76 6.03 15.67 0.10
C THR A 76 6.16 15.31 1.58
N ARG A 77 5.99 14.04 1.92
CA ARG A 77 5.72 13.60 3.30
C ARG A 77 7.01 13.57 4.11
N LEU A 78 7.05 14.47 5.10
CA LEU A 78 8.06 14.48 6.14
C LEU A 78 8.06 13.14 6.89
N PRO A 79 9.21 12.69 7.42
CA PRO A 79 9.29 11.53 8.29
C PRO A 79 8.25 11.58 9.42
N GLY A 80 7.56 10.46 9.68
CA GLY A 80 6.58 10.33 10.76
C GLY A 80 5.15 10.74 10.42
N THR A 81 4.83 10.97 9.15
CA THR A 81 3.44 11.22 8.71
C THR A 81 2.72 9.91 8.35
N SER A 82 1.40 9.88 8.56
CA SER A 82 0.54 8.81 8.06
C SER A 82 -0.27 9.29 6.85
N SER A 83 -0.77 8.35 6.05
CA SER A 83 -1.53 8.65 4.84
C SER A 83 -2.64 7.64 4.61
N ASN A 84 -3.81 8.11 4.15
CA ASN A 84 -4.96 7.25 3.88
C ASN A 84 -5.18 7.10 2.38
N TRP A 85 -5.30 5.85 1.94
CA TRP A 85 -5.42 5.48 0.54
C TRP A 85 -6.64 4.62 0.31
N THR A 86 -7.47 4.97 -0.67
CA THR A 86 -8.62 4.15 -1.05
C THR A 86 -8.23 3.21 -2.17
N VAL A 87 -8.46 1.91 -1.98
CA VAL A 87 -8.30 0.89 -3.01
C VAL A 87 -9.41 1.07 -4.03
N ASP A 88 -9.08 1.45 -5.25
CA ASP A 88 -10.06 1.53 -6.34
C ASP A 88 -10.18 0.18 -7.06
N ARG A 89 -9.06 -0.55 -7.22
CA ARG A 89 -9.02 -1.85 -7.89
C ARG A 89 -8.04 -2.82 -7.24
N VAL A 90 -8.33 -4.11 -7.41
CA VAL A 90 -7.49 -5.23 -6.99
C VAL A 90 -7.29 -6.13 -8.19
N ASP A 91 -6.09 -6.10 -8.75
CA ASP A 91 -5.71 -6.86 -9.94
C ASP A 91 -4.86 -8.08 -9.54
N ALA A 92 -4.90 -9.14 -10.35
CA ALA A 92 -3.95 -10.23 -10.21
C ALA A 92 -2.54 -9.69 -10.51
N HIS A 93 -1.57 -9.98 -9.64
CA HIS A 93 -0.17 -9.66 -9.94
C HIS A 93 0.47 -10.87 -10.62
N GLU A 94 0.62 -10.79 -11.93
CA GLU A 94 1.49 -11.70 -12.65
C GLU A 94 2.93 -11.22 -12.45
N PRO A 95 3.83 -12.01 -11.84
CA PRO A 95 5.24 -11.66 -11.83
C PRO A 95 5.71 -11.61 -13.28
N GLU A 96 6.25 -10.47 -13.68
CA GLU A 96 6.82 -10.31 -15.02
C GLU A 96 7.95 -11.35 -15.15
N VAL A 97 7.73 -12.34 -16.02
CA VAL A 97 8.72 -13.40 -16.27
C VAL A 97 9.92 -12.73 -16.92
N ALA A 98 11.06 -12.78 -16.22
CA ALA A 98 12.34 -12.23 -16.65
C ALA A 98 12.84 -12.82 -17.98
#